data_AF-A0A8S3BVY7-F1
#
_entry.id   AF-A0A8S3BVY7-F1
#
_cell.length_a   1.000
_cell.length_b   1.000
_cell.length_c   1.000
_cell.angle_alpha   90.00
_cell.angle_beta   90.00
_cell.angle_gamma   90.00
#
_symmetry.space_group_name_H-M   'P 1'
#
loop_
_entity.id
_entity.type
_entity.pdbx_description
1 polymer ?
#
loop_
_entity_poly.entity_id
_entity_poly.type
_entity_poly.pdbx_seq_one_letter_code
_entity_poly.pdbx_strand_id
1 'polypeptide(L)' 'SLQTIRESEEQNHLRDIEKILQKDKRYLLLDVIPEERSKILMDYLEDIEQRGVPPPPTAS' A
#
# COMPACT_ATOMS: atom_id res chain seq x y z
N SER A 1 -4.05 9.58 -6.45
CA SER A 1 -2.64 9.95 -6.60
C SER A 1 -1.93 9.59 -5.31
N LEU A 2 -0.73 9.02 -5.36
CA LEU A 2 0.06 8.70 -4.17
C LEU A 2 0.29 9.90 -3.24
N GLN A 3 0.26 11.12 -3.78
CA GLN A 3 0.31 12.36 -2.99
C GLN A 3 -0.80 12.42 -1.93
N THR A 4 -2.02 11.96 -2.27
CA THR A 4 -3.16 11.93 -1.33
C THR A 4 -2.97 10.93 -0.19
N ILE A 5 -2.16 9.88 -0.39
CA ILE A 5 -1.82 8.90 0.65
C ILE A 5 -0.77 9.48 1.62
N ARG A 6 0.13 10.34 1.13
CA ARG A 6 1.26 10.91 1.89
C ARG A 6 0.92 12.22 2.62
N GLU A 7 0.03 13.04 2.07
CA GLU A 7 -0.15 14.44 2.51
C GLU A 7 -1.17 14.63 3.64
N SER A 8 -1.94 13.61 4.03
CA SER A 8 -3.10 13.80 4.91
C SER A 8 -3.06 12.89 6.14
N GLU A 9 -2.73 13.46 7.30
CA GLU A 9 -2.89 12.77 8.59
C GLU A 9 -4.37 12.47 8.92
N GLU A 10 -5.30 13.23 8.34
CA GLU A 10 -6.77 13.10 8.51
C GLU A 10 -7.42 12.08 7.55
N GLN A 11 -6.84 11.81 6.37
CA GLN A 11 -7.28 10.81 5.39
C GLN A 11 -6.23 9.71 5.24
N ASN A 12 -5.81 9.17 6.37
CA ASN A 12 -4.69 8.25 6.44
C ASN A 12 -5.08 6.85 5.91
N HIS A 13 -5.34 6.75 4.60
CA HIS A 13 -5.67 5.51 3.91
C HIS A 13 -4.61 4.42 4.16
N LEU A 14 -3.37 4.84 4.41
CA LEU A 14 -2.32 3.95 4.89
C LEU A 14 -2.68 3.29 6.22
N ARG A 15 -3.21 4.03 7.20
CA ARG A 15 -3.71 3.42 8.46
C ARG A 15 -4.81 2.41 8.23
N ASP A 16 -5.69 2.63 7.25
CA ASP A 16 -6.75 1.66 6.96
C ASP A 16 -6.19 0.38 6.34
N ILE A 17 -5.19 0.51 5.44
CA ILE A 17 -4.42 -0.63 4.92
C ILE A 17 -3.73 -1.36 6.08
N GLU A 18 -3.03 -0.64 6.95
CA GLU A 18 -2.35 -1.21 8.12
C GLU A 18 -3.34 -1.94 9.05
N LYS A 19 -4.52 -1.36 9.33
CA LYS A 19 -5.58 -2.01 10.12
C LYS A 19 -6.02 -3.34 9.53
N ILE A 20 -6.19 -3.42 8.21
CA ILE A 20 -6.56 -4.67 7.52
C ILE A 20 -5.43 -5.70 7.67
N LEU A 21 -4.18 -5.25 7.60
CA LEU A 21 -3.01 -6.12 7.67
C LEU A 21 -2.64 -6.57 9.10
N GLN A 22 -3.28 -6.04 10.14
CA GLN A 22 -3.00 -6.38 11.55
C GLN A 22 -3.12 -7.87 11.90
N LYS A 23 -3.76 -8.69 11.05
CA LYS A 23 -3.87 -10.15 11.24
C LYS A 23 -3.06 -10.97 10.23
N ASP A 24 -2.37 -10.33 9.28
CA ASP A 24 -1.51 -11.02 8.32
C ASP A 24 -0.19 -11.41 8.98
N LYS A 25 0.13 -12.72 8.96
CA LYS A 25 1.34 -13.24 9.61
C LYS A 25 2.64 -12.62 9.07
N ARG A 26 2.71 -12.29 7.79
CA ARG A 26 3.89 -11.68 7.17
C ARG A 26 4.03 -10.23 7.60
N TYR A 27 2.91 -9.52 7.71
CA TYR A 27 2.88 -8.15 8.22
C TYR A 27 3.37 -8.10 9.67
N LEU A 28 2.90 -9.03 10.52
CA LEU A 28 3.32 -9.14 11.93
C LEU A 28 4.81 -9.53 12.07
N LEU A 29 5.34 -10.38 11.19
CA LEU A 29 6.76 -10.73 11.20
C LEU A 29 7.67 -9.50 11.00
N LEU A 30 7.18 -8.48 10.30
CA LEU A 30 7.90 -7.23 10.03
C LEU A 30 7.76 -6.20 11.16
N ASP A 31 7.09 -6.50 12.27
CA ASP A 31 6.95 -5.57 13.42
C ASP A 31 8.30 -5.17 14.03
N VAL A 32 9.34 -5.99 13.84
CA VAL A 32 10.71 -5.67 14.27
C VAL A 32 11.41 -4.62 13.40
N ILE A 33 10.86 -4.31 12.22
CA ILE A 33 11.39 -3.36 11.23
C ILE A 33 10.27 -2.49 10.63
N PRO A 34 9.60 -1.65 11.45
CA PRO A 34 8.41 -0.91 11.03
C PRO A 34 8.66 0.07 9.87
N GLU A 35 9.85 0.65 9.79
CA GLU A 35 10.24 1.58 8.70
C GLU A 35 10.32 0.86 7.35
N GLU A 36 10.99 -0.30 7.30
CA GLU A 36 11.11 -1.11 6.09
C GLU A 36 9.75 -1.66 5.67
N ARG A 37 8.89 -2.03 6.63
CA ARG A 37 7.51 -2.43 6.37
C ARG A 37 6.72 -1.32 5.66
N SER A 38 6.77 -0.10 6.16
CA SER A 38 6.09 1.04 5.54
C SER A 38 6.66 1.35 4.16
N LYS A 39 7.98 1.22 3.99
CA LYS A 39 8.64 1.36 2.69
C LYS A 39 8.16 0.33 1.67
N ILE A 40 8.10 -0.96 2.03
CA ILE A 40 7.59 -2.03 1.17
C ILE A 40 6.15 -1.73 0.71
N LEU A 41 5.29 -1.27 1.63
CA LEU A 41 3.91 -0.91 1.28
C LEU A 41 3.86 0.25 0.29
N MET A 42 4.68 1.29 0.49
CA MET A 42 4.74 2.44 -0.42
C MET A 42 5.30 2.05 -1.79
N ASP A 43 6.39 1.29 -1.83
CA ASP A 43 7.00 0.81 -3.07
C ASP A 43 6.00 -0.03 -3.90
N TYR A 44 5.18 -0.84 -3.22
CA TYR A 44 4.13 -1.61 -3.90
C TYR A 44 2.97 -0.74 -4.43
N LEU A 45 2.56 0.29 -3.67
CA LEU A 45 1.55 1.25 -4.14
C LEU A 45 2.06 2.04 -5.35
N GLU A 46 3.35 2.37 -5.38
CA GLU A 46 4.03 2.98 -6.53
C GLU A 46 4.03 2.09 -7.76
N ASP A 47 4.35 0.80 -7.60
CA ASP A 47 4.29 -0.18 -8.70
C ASP A 47 2.87 -0.32 -9.26
N ILE A 48 1.84 -0.33 -8.40
CA ILE A 48 0.44 -0.34 -8.84
C ILE A 48 0.11 0.91 -9.66
N GLU A 49 0.50 2.10 -9.20
CA GLU A 49 0.23 3.36 -9.92
C GLU A 49 0.94 3.38 -11.28
N GLN A 50 2.19 2.92 -11.35
CA GLN A 50 2.96 2.83 -12.59
C GLN A 50 2.38 1.85 -13.61
N ARG A 51 1.85 0.71 -13.14
CA ARG A 51 1.18 -0.27 -14.01
C ARG A 51 -0.11 0.28 -14.62
N GLY A 52 -0.69 1.32 -14.02
CA GLY A 52 -1.96 1.89 -14.44
C GLY A 52 -3.12 0.91 -14.28
N VAL A 53 -4.30 1.30 -14.76
CA VAL A 53 -5.45 0.39 -14.82
C VAL A 53 -5.10 -0.77 -15.76
N PRO A 54 -5.30 -2.04 -15.35
CA PRO A 54 -5.06 -3.18 -16.23
C PRO A 54 -5.84 -2.99 -17.53
N PRO A 55 -5.27 -3.38 -18.69
CA PRO A 55 -5.96 -3.26 -19.96
C PRO A 55 -7.34 -3.93 -19.86
N PRO A 56 -8.39 -3.34 -20.44
CA PRO A 56 -9.72 -3.89 -20.33
C PRO A 56 -9.72 -5.34 -20.82
N PRO A 57 -10.43 -6.28 -20.17
CA PRO A 57 -10.48 -7.70 -20.55
C PRO A 57 -11.10 -7.96 -21.93
N THR A 58 -11.40 -6.92 -22.71
CA THR A 58 -11.95 -6.98 -24.06
C THR A 58 -10.88 -6.63 -25.10
N ALA A 59 -9.98 -7.57 -25.36
CA ALA A 59 -9.20 -7.63 -26.59
C ALA A 59 -8.98 -9.12 -26.93
N SER A 60 -9.94 -9.71 -27.64
CA SER A 60 -9.84 -10.99 -28.33
C SER A 60 -10.54 -10.86 -29.67
#